data_AF-A0A822GK59-F1
#
_entry.id   AF-A0A822GK59-F1
#
_cell.length_a   1.000
_cell.length_b   1.000
_cell.length_c   1.000
_cell.angle_alpha   90.00
_cell.angle_beta   90.00
_cell.angle_gamma   90.00
#
_symmetry.space_group_name_H-M   'P 1'
#
loop_
_entity.id
_entity.type
_entity.pdbx_description
1 polymer ?
#
loop_
_entity_poly.entity_id
_entity_poly.type
_entity_poly.pdbx_seq_one_letter_code
_entity_poly.pdbx_strand_id
1 'polypeptide(L)'
;FNEIFSFKQLPKFFKCTKTNISISYHLVDNGKCDCSSNDNEFCEDEYTSLYYIQKHISFQTICDGFTELLPIIIDGQNHTDETECEQWSCNNIYTHCDGIWHCLDGADEINCDSLPLINCPLSHHICVSSLTNQLMCLSIDKANDGN
;
A
#
# COMPACT_ATOMS: atom_id res chain seq x y z
N PHE A 1 -2.00 30.17 -11.57
CA PHE A 1 -2.02 28.92 -12.36
C PHE A 1 -3.20 28.12 -11.85
N ASN A 2 -4.22 27.98 -12.68
CA ASN A 2 -5.46 27.27 -12.36
C ASN A 2 -5.22 25.77 -12.50
N GLU A 3 -5.18 25.04 -11.39
CA GLU A 3 -5.42 23.60 -11.45
C GLU A 3 -6.93 23.37 -11.33
N ILE A 4 -7.50 22.99 -12.46
CA ILE A 4 -8.85 22.49 -12.59
C ILE A 4 -8.86 21.17 -11.82
N PHE A 5 -9.42 21.19 -10.60
CA PHE A 5 -9.88 19.97 -9.95
C PHE A 5 -10.84 19.29 -10.93
N SER A 6 -10.37 18.20 -11.54
CA SER A 6 -11.23 17.32 -12.31
C SER A 6 -12.23 16.73 -11.32
N PHE A 7 -13.45 17.26 -11.29
CA PHE A 7 -14.57 16.64 -10.62
C PHE A 7 -14.82 15.30 -11.32
N LYS A 8 -14.10 14.26 -10.91
CA LYS A 8 -14.57 12.88 -11.09
C LYS A 8 -15.96 12.88 -10.51
N GLN A 9 -16.95 12.67 -11.38
CA GLN A 9 -18.36 12.68 -11.02
C GLN A 9 -18.54 11.75 -9.82
N LEU A 10 -18.92 12.30 -8.66
CA LEU A 10 -19.11 11.49 -7.46
C LEU A 10 -20.09 10.36 -7.83
N PRO A 11 -19.77 9.10 -7.49
CA PRO A 11 -20.64 7.99 -7.83
C PRO A 11 -22.04 8.29 -7.27
N LYS A 12 -23.09 8.11 -8.07
CA LYS A 12 -24.48 8.43 -7.64
C LYS A 12 -24.93 7.57 -6.46
N PHE A 13 -24.33 6.41 -6.32
CA PHE A 13 -24.70 5.40 -5.34
C PHE A 13 -23.45 4.89 -4.62
N PHE A 14 -23.56 4.72 -3.31
CA PHE A 14 -22.60 4.04 -2.45
C PHE A 14 -23.12 2.63 -2.14
N LYS A 15 -22.25 1.62 -2.14
CA LYS A 15 -22.63 0.23 -1.91
C LYS A 15 -22.08 -0.25 -0.57
N CYS A 16 -22.97 -0.54 0.36
CA CYS A 16 -22.68 -1.16 1.64
C CYS A 16 -22.19 -2.59 1.42
N THR A 17 -21.03 -2.96 1.96
CA THR A 17 -20.43 -4.27 1.65
C THR A 17 -20.99 -5.40 2.51
N LYS A 18 -21.36 -5.13 3.77
CA LYS A 18 -21.93 -6.16 4.67
C LYS A 18 -23.37 -6.47 4.32
N THR A 19 -24.20 -5.44 4.14
CA THR A 19 -25.64 -5.60 3.88
C THR A 19 -25.97 -5.71 2.40
N ASN A 20 -25.00 -5.44 1.51
CA ASN A 20 -25.17 -5.43 0.06
C ASN A 20 -26.25 -4.44 -0.42
N ILE A 21 -26.57 -3.44 0.40
CA ILE A 21 -27.52 -2.35 0.10
C ILE A 21 -26.79 -1.28 -0.72
N SER A 22 -27.52 -0.62 -1.63
CA SER A 22 -27.03 0.57 -2.33
C SER A 22 -27.81 1.79 -1.87
N ILE A 23 -27.10 2.80 -1.39
CA ILE A 23 -27.65 4.06 -0.90
C ILE A 23 -27.24 5.20 -1.82
N SER A 24 -27.92 6.34 -1.76
CA SER A 24 -27.47 7.55 -2.46
C SER A 24 -26.18 8.04 -1.84
N TYR A 25 -25.24 8.53 -2.65
CA TYR A 25 -23.99 9.11 -2.13
C TYR A 25 -24.22 10.33 -1.23
N HIS A 26 -25.35 11.02 -1.34
CA HIS A 26 -25.73 12.11 -0.42
C HIS A 26 -26.03 11.64 1.01
N LEU A 27 -26.18 10.33 1.20
CA LEU A 27 -26.41 9.73 2.50
C LEU A 27 -25.10 9.30 3.19
N VAL A 28 -23.96 9.42 2.50
CA VAL A 28 -22.65 9.11 3.06
C VAL A 28 -22.19 10.26 3.97
N ASP A 29 -21.66 9.93 5.14
CA ASP A 29 -21.21 10.85 6.20
C ASP A 29 -22.28 11.91 6.55
N ASN A 30 -23.55 11.50 6.60
CA ASN A 30 -24.70 12.34 6.92
C ASN A 30 -25.05 12.36 8.43
N GLY A 31 -24.31 11.61 9.26
CA GLY A 31 -24.52 11.47 10.70
C GLY A 31 -25.53 10.39 11.09
N LYS A 32 -26.01 9.57 10.15
CA LYS A 32 -26.99 8.50 10.36
C LYS A 32 -26.56 7.26 9.61
N CYS A 33 -26.61 6.11 10.28
CA CYS A 33 -26.29 4.87 9.61
C CYS A 33 -27.39 4.44 8.65
N ASP A 34 -27.14 4.54 7.34
CA ASP A 34 -28.05 4.09 6.29
C ASP A 34 -27.64 2.72 5.72
N CYS A 35 -26.39 2.27 5.94
CA CYS A 35 -25.96 0.90 5.58
C CYS A 35 -26.38 -0.19 6.57
N SER A 36 -26.65 0.15 7.83
CA SER A 36 -27.06 -0.82 8.85
C SER A 36 -28.14 -0.26 9.77
N SER A 37 -28.99 -1.13 10.31
CA SER A 37 -30.13 -0.74 11.17
C SER A 37 -29.85 -0.87 12.67
N ASN A 38 -28.62 -1.27 13.04
CA ASN A 38 -28.20 -1.45 14.42
C ASN A 38 -27.10 -0.43 14.74
N ASP A 39 -27.42 0.57 15.55
CA ASP A 39 -26.49 1.64 15.97
C ASP A 39 -25.29 1.14 16.81
N ASN A 40 -25.30 -0.13 17.24
CA ASN A 40 -24.20 -0.75 17.99
C ASN A 40 -23.13 -1.40 17.11
N GLU A 41 -23.34 -1.45 15.79
CA GLU A 41 -22.37 -2.00 14.84
C GLU A 41 -21.65 -0.88 14.08
N PHE A 42 -20.40 -1.14 13.70
CA PHE A 42 -19.62 -0.21 12.87
C PHE A 42 -20.38 0.11 11.58
N CYS A 43 -20.64 1.39 11.35
CA CYS A 43 -21.41 1.90 10.23
C CYS A 43 -20.53 2.12 8.99
N GLU A 44 -20.90 1.55 7.84
CA GLU A 44 -20.04 1.58 6.64
C GLU A 44 -20.11 2.88 5.83
N ASP A 45 -21.25 3.56 5.88
CA ASP A 45 -21.48 4.84 5.20
C ASP A 45 -21.18 6.07 6.07
N GLU A 46 -20.94 5.87 7.36
CA GLU A 46 -20.53 6.91 8.29
C GLU A 46 -19.08 6.69 8.71
N TYR A 47 -18.32 7.77 8.86
CA TYR A 47 -16.88 7.70 9.11
C TYR A 47 -16.14 6.98 7.98
N THR A 48 -16.48 7.29 6.72
CA THR A 48 -15.92 6.60 5.55
C THR A 48 -14.38 6.61 5.51
N SER A 49 -13.75 7.66 6.04
CA SER A 49 -12.30 7.72 6.22
C SER A 49 -11.78 6.65 7.18
N LEU A 50 -12.41 6.46 8.34
CA LEU A 50 -12.03 5.41 9.30
C LEU A 50 -12.36 4.01 8.78
N TYR A 51 -13.46 3.85 8.04
CA TYR A 51 -13.79 2.61 7.36
C TYR A 51 -12.76 2.27 6.28
N TYR A 52 -12.36 3.28 5.50
CA TYR A 52 -11.34 3.14 4.48
C TYR A 52 -10.03 2.70 5.13
N ILE A 53 -9.58 3.41 6.16
CA ILE A 53 -8.38 3.08 6.94
C ILE A 53 -8.45 1.64 7.51
N GLN A 54 -9.55 1.23 8.13
CA GLN A 54 -9.69 -0.13 8.66
C GLN A 54 -9.69 -1.23 7.59
N LYS A 55 -10.18 -0.94 6.39
CA LYS A 55 -10.17 -1.91 5.28
C LYS A 55 -8.93 -1.84 4.39
N HIS A 56 -8.22 -0.72 4.40
CA HIS A 56 -7.18 -0.40 3.42
C HIS A 56 -5.81 -0.10 4.03
N ILE A 57 -5.64 -0.01 5.36
CA ILE A 57 -4.30 -0.11 5.94
C ILE A 57 -3.81 -1.54 5.72
N SER A 58 -2.92 -1.69 4.75
CA SER A 58 -2.09 -2.87 4.57
C SER A 58 -0.72 -2.54 5.14
N PHE A 59 -0.18 -3.35 6.06
CA PHE A 59 1.17 -3.09 6.57
C PHE A 59 2.25 -3.17 5.47
N GLN A 60 1.93 -3.83 4.35
CA GLN A 60 2.76 -3.87 3.15
C GLN A 60 2.84 -2.51 2.44
N THR A 61 1.83 -1.64 2.58
CA THR A 61 1.72 -0.36 1.85
C THR A 61 2.01 0.83 2.75
N ILE A 62 2.70 0.61 3.88
CA ILE A 62 3.21 1.71 4.71
C ILE A 62 4.63 1.98 4.25
N CYS A 63 4.95 3.24 3.95
CA CYS A 63 6.27 3.66 3.48
C CYS A 63 6.68 3.01 2.15
N ASP A 64 5.71 2.84 1.25
CA ASP A 64 5.91 2.26 -0.08
C ASP A 64 6.08 3.33 -1.19
N GLY A 65 6.08 4.61 -0.80
CA GLY A 65 6.20 5.77 -1.68
C GLY A 65 4.88 6.32 -2.20
N PHE A 66 3.74 5.72 -1.85
CA PHE A 66 2.40 6.20 -2.17
C PHE A 66 1.69 6.69 -0.92
N THR A 67 0.83 7.70 -1.06
CA THR A 67 0.05 8.23 0.07
C THR A 67 -1.40 7.78 -0.09
N GLU A 68 -1.78 6.73 0.61
CA GLU A 68 -3.11 6.13 0.63
C GLU A 68 -3.95 6.72 1.75
N LEU A 69 -3.32 7.03 2.89
CA LEU A 69 -4.01 7.53 4.06
C LEU A 69 -4.18 9.05 4.04
N LEU A 70 -5.38 9.50 4.40
CA LEU A 70 -5.62 10.93 4.61
C LEU A 70 -4.73 11.43 5.78
N PRO A 71 -4.12 12.61 5.64
CA PRO A 71 -3.22 13.13 6.65
C PRO A 71 -3.96 13.39 7.97
N ILE A 72 -3.33 12.97 9.07
CA ILE A 72 -3.75 13.28 10.44
C ILE A 72 -2.84 14.37 11.03
N ILE A 73 -3.38 15.22 11.90
CA ILE A 73 -2.61 16.30 12.52
C ILE A 73 -2.12 15.86 13.90
N ILE A 74 -0.81 15.74 14.08
CA ILE A 74 -0.15 15.46 15.36
C ILE A 74 0.83 16.61 15.62
N ASP A 75 0.74 17.24 16.80
CA ASP A 75 1.57 18.40 17.18
C ASP A 75 1.61 19.55 16.16
N GLY A 76 0.52 19.72 15.41
CA GLY A 76 0.40 20.75 14.37
C GLY A 76 1.08 20.41 13.04
N GLN A 77 1.58 19.19 12.87
CA GLN A 77 2.14 18.67 11.62
C GLN A 77 1.19 17.64 11.00
N ASN A 78 1.18 17.56 9.66
CA ASN A 78 0.44 16.54 8.93
C ASN A 78 1.30 15.27 8.86
N HIS A 79 0.75 14.15 9.32
CA HIS A 79 1.33 12.83 9.22
C HIS A 79 0.48 11.94 8.32
N THR A 80 1.14 11.17 7.47
CA THR A 80 0.56 10.14 6.60
C THR A 80 1.22 8.79 6.89
N ASP A 81 0.78 7.75 6.19
CA ASP A 81 1.48 6.47 6.03
C ASP A 81 2.94 6.61 5.54
N GLU A 82 3.25 7.68 4.82
CA GLU A 82 4.59 7.99 4.30
C GLU A 82 5.45 8.90 5.19
N THR A 83 5.05 9.08 6.46
CA THR A 83 5.79 9.92 7.41
C THR A 83 6.59 9.05 8.37
N GLU A 84 7.80 9.49 8.74
CA GLU A 84 8.69 8.77 9.69
C GLU A 84 9.08 7.35 9.25
N CYS A 85 9.22 7.12 7.94
CA CYS A 85 9.62 5.83 7.35
C CYS A 85 10.97 5.29 7.80
N GLU A 86 11.83 6.13 8.40
CA GLU A 86 13.05 5.69 9.10
C GLU A 86 12.76 4.66 10.21
N GLN A 87 11.55 4.66 10.77
CA GLN A 87 11.11 3.67 11.76
C GLN A 87 10.55 2.38 11.13
N TRP A 88 10.28 2.39 9.82
CA TRP A 88 9.71 1.31 9.05
C TRP A 88 10.73 0.81 8.02
N SER A 89 11.58 -0.13 8.45
CA SER A 89 12.56 -0.77 7.56
C SER A 89 11.88 -1.33 6.30
N CYS A 90 12.42 -1.01 5.12
CA CYS A 90 11.91 -1.51 3.84
C CYS A 90 11.95 -3.04 3.78
N ASN A 91 12.91 -3.69 4.46
CA ASN A 91 12.93 -5.14 4.69
C ASN A 91 12.36 -5.41 6.10
N ASN A 92 11.12 -5.90 6.15
CA ASN A 92 10.42 -6.26 7.37
C ASN A 92 9.59 -7.53 7.16
N ILE A 93 8.87 -8.00 8.18
CA ILE A 93 8.11 -9.26 8.11
C ILE A 93 7.01 -9.28 7.02
N TYR A 94 6.54 -8.11 6.59
CA TYR A 94 5.48 -7.98 5.60
C TYR A 94 6.01 -7.87 4.17
N THR A 95 7.22 -7.33 4.01
CA THR A 95 7.86 -7.07 2.70
C THR A 95 8.92 -8.11 2.35
N HIS A 96 9.46 -8.84 3.33
CA HIS A 96 10.50 -9.83 3.10
C HIS A 96 9.97 -11.01 2.29
N CYS A 97 10.50 -11.17 1.08
CA CYS A 97 10.22 -12.26 0.15
C CYS A 97 8.75 -12.34 -0.27
N ASP A 98 8.13 -11.19 -0.52
CA ASP A 98 6.78 -11.09 -1.06
C ASP A 98 6.75 -10.97 -2.59
N GLY A 99 7.93 -10.84 -3.21
CA GLY A 99 8.14 -10.77 -4.65
C GLY A 99 8.14 -9.35 -5.23
N ILE A 100 8.08 -8.32 -4.38
CA ILE A 100 8.09 -6.90 -4.77
C ILE A 100 9.31 -6.22 -4.12
N TRP A 101 10.01 -5.38 -4.88
CA TRP A 101 11.13 -4.61 -4.33
C TRP A 101 10.62 -3.37 -3.60
N HIS A 102 10.59 -3.43 -2.27
CA HIS A 102 10.33 -2.28 -1.40
C HIS A 102 11.63 -1.54 -1.07
N CYS A 103 12.75 -2.26 -0.96
CA CYS A 103 14.06 -1.65 -0.81
C CYS A 103 14.62 -1.19 -2.15
N LEU A 104 15.34 -0.07 -2.16
CA LEU A 104 15.96 0.49 -3.38
C LEU A 104 16.91 -0.51 -4.06
N ASP A 105 17.59 -1.32 -3.28
CA ASP A 105 18.50 -2.37 -3.70
C ASP A 105 17.83 -3.76 -3.76
N GLY A 106 16.54 -3.87 -3.44
CA GLY A 106 15.83 -5.14 -3.36
C GLY A 106 16.26 -6.05 -2.21
N ALA A 107 16.86 -5.50 -1.13
CA ALA A 107 17.30 -6.26 0.04
C ALA A 107 16.21 -7.12 0.72
N ASP A 108 14.96 -6.76 0.54
CA ASP A 108 13.78 -7.51 1.00
C ASP A 108 13.53 -8.79 0.19
N GLU A 109 14.12 -8.91 -1.02
CA GLU A 109 13.87 -10.00 -1.98
C GLU A 109 15.10 -10.88 -2.23
N ILE A 110 16.01 -10.98 -1.25
CA ILE A 110 17.18 -11.85 -1.30
C ILE A 110 17.11 -12.97 -0.25
N ASN A 111 17.71 -14.12 -0.59
CA ASN A 111 17.77 -15.31 0.28
C ASN A 111 16.39 -15.89 0.67
N CYS A 112 15.39 -15.73 -0.19
CA CYS A 112 14.02 -16.20 0.03
C CYS A 112 13.84 -17.71 -0.17
N ASP A 113 14.49 -18.26 -1.20
CA ASP A 113 14.26 -19.64 -1.63
C ASP A 113 15.12 -20.64 -0.87
N SER A 114 14.47 -21.66 -0.32
CA SER A 114 15.17 -22.85 0.20
C SER A 114 15.72 -23.75 -0.91
N LEU A 115 15.18 -23.65 -2.13
CA LEU A 115 15.58 -24.40 -3.32
C LEU A 115 15.66 -23.47 -4.55
N PRO A 116 16.71 -22.63 -4.65
CA PRO A 116 16.80 -21.62 -5.69
C PRO A 116 17.06 -22.23 -7.08
N LEU A 117 16.57 -21.57 -8.13
CA LEU A 117 16.75 -21.97 -9.54
C LEU A 117 18.23 -22.07 -9.95
N ILE A 118 19.05 -21.18 -9.39
CA ILE A 118 20.50 -21.19 -9.49
C ILE A 118 21.09 -20.87 -8.11
N ASN A 119 22.24 -21.44 -7.79
CA ASN A 119 22.86 -21.23 -6.49
C ASN A 119 23.64 -19.90 -6.50
N CYS A 120 23.04 -18.84 -5.96
CA CYS A 120 23.69 -17.54 -5.82
C CYS A 120 24.39 -17.41 -4.47
N PRO A 121 25.50 -16.63 -4.39
CA PRO A 121 26.06 -16.25 -3.10
C PRO A 121 25.05 -15.43 -2.30
N LEU A 122 25.26 -15.32 -0.98
CA LEU A 122 24.49 -14.40 -0.15
C LEU A 122 24.56 -12.97 -0.71
N SER A 123 23.48 -12.21 -0.50
CA SER A 123 23.38 -10.81 -0.95
C SER A 123 23.48 -10.64 -2.47
N HIS A 124 22.90 -11.60 -3.21
CA HIS A 124 22.75 -11.53 -4.65
C HIS A 124 21.30 -11.80 -5.06
N HIS A 125 20.85 -11.07 -6.07
CA HIS A 125 19.59 -11.29 -6.77
C HIS A 125 19.78 -12.31 -7.88
N ILE A 126 18.74 -13.11 -8.11
CA ILE A 126 18.63 -13.90 -9.33
C ILE A 126 18.07 -12.96 -10.41
N CYS A 127 18.87 -12.68 -11.44
CA CYS A 127 18.49 -11.81 -12.54
C CYS A 127 18.54 -12.54 -13.87
N VAL A 128 17.81 -12.03 -14.87
CA VAL A 128 17.94 -12.48 -16.26
C VAL A 128 18.82 -11.46 -17.00
N SER A 129 19.94 -11.94 -17.55
CA SER A 129 20.80 -11.12 -18.41
C SER A 129 20.06 -10.74 -19.70
N SER A 130 19.96 -9.45 -19.99
CA SER A 130 19.36 -8.96 -21.25
C SER A 130 20.18 -9.30 -22.50
N LEU A 131 21.48 -9.59 -22.33
CA LEU A 131 22.38 -9.94 -23.42
C LEU A 131 22.29 -11.42 -23.81
N THR A 132 22.17 -12.30 -22.82
CA THR A 132 22.22 -13.76 -23.04
C THR A 132 20.88 -14.45 -22.80
N ASN A 133 19.89 -13.76 -22.22
CA ASN A 133 18.63 -14.34 -21.73
C ASN A 133 18.83 -15.51 -20.76
N GLN A 134 19.93 -15.51 -20.02
CA GLN A 134 20.27 -16.53 -19.03
C GLN A 134 20.17 -15.98 -17.62
N LEU A 135 19.87 -16.87 -16.67
CA LEU A 135 19.91 -16.54 -15.24
C LEU A 135 21.36 -16.25 -14.82
N MET A 136 21.52 -15.20 -14.02
CA MET A 136 22.79 -14.81 -13.41
C MET A 136 22.56 -14.30 -12.00
N CYS A 137 23.62 -14.30 -11.19
CA CYS A 137 23.60 -13.69 -9.86
C CYS A 137 24.12 -12.25 -9.97
N LEU A 138 23.30 -11.28 -9.59
CA LEU A 138 23.68 -9.87 -9.49
C LEU A 138 23.87 -9.50 -8.02
N SER A 139 25.02 -8.94 -7.67
CA SER A 139 25.25 -8.44 -6.31
C SER A 139 24.31 -7.29 -5.98
N ILE A 140 23.83 -7.24 -4.73
CA ILE A 140 22.94 -6.17 -4.25
C ILE A 140 23.52 -4.76 -4.44
N ASP A 141 24.84 -4.60 -4.30
CA ASP A 141 25.51 -3.31 -4.49
C ASP A 141 25.46 -2.80 -5.94
N LYS A 142 25.06 -3.67 -6.88
CA LYS A 142 24.87 -3.33 -8.30
C LYS A 142 23.40 -3.13 -8.67
N ALA A 143 22.48 -3.36 -7.73
CA ALA A 143 21.08 -3.05 -7.95
C ALA A 143 20.91 -1.52 -7.99
N ASN A 144 20.26 -1.01 -9.04
CA ASN A 144 20.01 0.42 -9.23
C ASN A 144 21.26 1.32 -9.16
N ASP A 145 22.44 0.80 -9.53
CA ASP A 145 23.71 1.56 -9.55
C ASP A 145 23.85 2.54 -10.73
N GLY A 146 22.87 2.53 -11.64
CA GLY A 146 22.79 3.41 -12.80
C GLY A 146 23.64 3.00 -14.00
N ASN A 147 24.19 1.77 -14.02
CA ASN A 147 24.99 1.25 -15.14
C ASN A 147 24.36 0.07 -15.88
#